data_AF-A0A523QK92-F1
#
_entry.id   AF-A0A523QK92-F1
#
_cell.length_a   1.000
_cell.length_b   1.000
_cell.length_c   1.000
_cell.angle_alpha   90.00
_cell.angle_beta   90.00
_cell.angle_gamma   90.00
#
_symmetry.space_group_name_H-M   'P 1'
#
loop_
_entity.id
_entity.type
_entity.pdbx_description
1 polymer ?
#
loop_
_entity_poly.entity_id
_entity_poly.type
_entity_poly.pdbx_seq_one_letter_code
_entity_poly.pdbx_strand_id
1 'polypeptide(L)'
;MTLTGKEERLYRLEPRVYQYTFGPNEPLLRIRSGDSVTASTVDAHGFDRDGNPLAEHQKQRSKATRFQESNPLVGPIWIEEAQPGDLLK
;
A
#
# COMPACT_ATOMS: atom_id res chain seq x y z
N MET A 1 -4.88 -33.50 -14.92
CA MET A 1 -4.31 -32.40 -14.12
C MET A 1 -5.48 -31.56 -13.63
N THR A 2 -5.92 -31.81 -12.40
CA THR A 2 -7.01 -31.06 -11.77
C THR A 2 -6.46 -29.68 -11.40
N LEU A 3 -6.89 -28.64 -12.12
CA LEU A 3 -6.76 -27.27 -11.66
C LEU A 3 -7.67 -27.15 -10.44
N THR A 4 -7.15 -27.40 -9.25
CA THR A 4 -7.79 -26.89 -8.03
C THR A 4 -7.78 -25.38 -8.17
N GLY A 5 -8.93 -24.80 -8.53
CA GLY A 5 -9.07 -23.35 -8.65
C GLY A 5 -8.63 -22.72 -7.33
N LYS A 6 -7.53 -21.96 -7.37
CA LYS A 6 -7.07 -21.18 -6.22
C LYS A 6 -8.19 -20.19 -5.92
N GLU A 7 -8.67 -20.17 -4.69
CA GLU A 7 -9.74 -19.26 -4.27
C GLU A 7 -9.16 -17.84 -4.25
N GLU A 8 -9.47 -17.05 -5.27
CA GLU A 8 -9.08 -15.64 -5.38
C GLU A 8 -9.74 -14.86 -4.24
N ARG A 9 -8.95 -14.08 -3.49
CA ARG A 9 -9.47 -13.27 -2.39
C ARG A 9 -9.49 -11.80 -2.76
N LEU A 10 -10.57 -11.13 -2.35
CA LEU A 10 -10.68 -9.68 -2.41
C LEU A 10 -10.34 -9.08 -1.04
N TYR A 11 -9.30 -8.26 -1.00
CA TYR A 11 -8.92 -7.48 0.18
C TYR A 11 -9.37 -6.03 0.04
N ARG A 12 -9.75 -5.43 1.17
CA ARG A 12 -9.90 -3.98 1.30
C ARG A 12 -8.75 -3.46 2.15
N LEU A 13 -7.91 -2.60 1.55
CA LEU A 13 -6.77 -2.00 2.19
C LEU A 13 -7.13 -0.62 2.74
N GLU A 14 -7.00 -0.46 4.05
CA GLU A 14 -7.28 0.79 4.76
C GLU A 14 -5.99 1.30 5.43
N PRO A 15 -5.28 2.27 4.83
CA PRO A 15 -4.06 2.81 5.40
C PRO A 15 -4.37 3.66 6.63
N ARG A 16 -3.75 3.31 7.75
CA ARG A 16 -3.77 4.17 8.95
C ARG A 16 -2.68 5.24 8.89
N VAL A 17 -1.58 4.93 8.22
CA VAL A 17 -0.44 5.82 8.00
C VAL A 17 -0.01 5.69 6.54
N TYR A 18 0.06 6.82 5.84
CA TYR A 18 0.57 6.92 4.50
C TYR A 18 2.08 7.08 4.52
N GLN A 19 2.77 6.35 3.64
CA GLN A 19 4.22 6.40 3.49
C GLN A 19 4.64 7.44 2.45
N TYR A 20 5.82 8.05 2.64
CA TYR A 20 6.46 8.94 1.67
C TYR A 20 7.76 8.34 1.11
N THR A 21 8.06 7.08 1.45
CA THR A 21 9.25 6.36 0.99
C THR A 21 8.86 5.06 0.30
N PHE A 22 9.62 4.70 -0.74
CA PHE A 22 9.57 3.37 -1.37
C PHE A 22 10.45 2.36 -0.60
N GLY A 23 10.26 2.28 0.72
CA GLY A 23 10.90 1.33 1.61
C GLY A 23 12.24 1.77 2.24
N PRO A 24 12.75 0.97 3.20
CA PRO A 24 12.10 -0.23 3.76
C PRO A 24 11.00 0.17 4.77
N ASN A 25 9.78 -0.30 4.52
CA ASN A 25 8.63 -0.15 5.43
C ASN A 25 8.01 -1.55 5.61
N GLU A 26 7.46 -1.84 6.79
CA GLU A 26 6.75 -3.10 7.01
C GLU A 26 5.54 -3.24 6.08
N PRO A 27 5.27 -4.44 5.53
CA PRO A 27 4.09 -4.68 4.71
C PRO A 27 2.79 -4.36 5.45
N LEU A 28 1.95 -3.51 4.86
CA LEU A 28 0.61 -3.26 5.39
C LEU A 28 -0.34 -4.42 5.08
N LEU A 29 -0.11 -5.11 3.96
CA LEU A 29 -0.86 -6.26 3.52
C LEU A 29 0.05 -7.27 2.85
N ARG A 30 -0.18 -8.54 3.13
CA ARG A 30 0.45 -9.69 2.48
C ARG A 30 -0.60 -10.42 1.66
N ILE A 31 -0.36 -10.58 0.37
CA ILE A 31 -1.26 -11.25 -0.57
C ILE A 31 -0.53 -12.34 -1.35
N ARG A 32 -1.31 -13.15 -2.06
CA ARG A 32 -0.81 -14.12 -3.01
C ARG A 32 -1.11 -13.69 -4.44
N SER A 33 -0.33 -14.20 -5.39
CA SER A 33 -0.63 -14.02 -6.82
C SER A 33 -2.06 -14.51 -7.13
N GLY A 34 -2.82 -13.67 -7.83
CA GLY A 34 -4.24 -13.88 -8.15
C GLY A 34 -5.21 -13.15 -7.22
N ASP A 35 -4.78 -12.70 -6.05
CA ASP A 35 -5.63 -11.91 -5.15
C ASP A 35 -5.91 -10.51 -5.72
N SER A 36 -7.08 -9.97 -5.37
CA SER A 36 -7.49 -8.60 -5.72
C SER A 36 -7.43 -7.69 -4.51
N VAL A 37 -7.04 -6.43 -4.71
CA VAL A 37 -7.00 -5.41 -3.66
C VAL A 37 -7.80 -4.19 -4.09
N THR A 38 -8.68 -3.73 -3.20
CA THR A 38 -9.30 -2.42 -3.28
C THR A 38 -8.69 -1.50 -2.24
N ALA A 39 -8.26 -0.31 -2.65
CA ALA A 39 -7.64 0.67 -1.78
C ALA A 39 -8.20 2.06 -2.08
N SER A 40 -8.39 2.88 -1.05
CA SER A 40 -8.66 4.31 -1.24
C SER A 40 -7.37 5.09 -1.15
N THR A 41 -7.08 5.89 -2.16
CA THR A 41 -5.94 6.81 -2.17
C THR A 41 -6.43 8.22 -1.84
N VAL A 42 -5.54 9.03 -1.29
CA VAL A 42 -5.69 10.49 -1.33
C VAL A 42 -4.99 11.02 -2.57
N ASP A 43 -5.22 12.28 -2.92
CA ASP A 43 -4.54 12.91 -4.04
C ASP A 43 -3.04 13.18 -3.77
N ALA A 44 -2.36 13.76 -4.77
CA ALA A 44 -0.92 14.06 -4.70
C ALA A 44 -0.54 15.05 -3.58
N HIS A 45 -1.49 15.86 -3.12
CA HIS A 45 -1.30 16.85 -2.04
C HIS A 45 -1.82 16.34 -0.69
N GLY A 46 -2.33 15.10 -0.63
CA GLY A 46 -2.83 14.50 0.61
C GLY A 46 -4.26 14.88 0.96
N PHE A 47 -5.11 15.20 -0.01
CA PHE A 47 -6.53 15.42 0.21
C PHE A 47 -7.34 14.16 -0.10
N ASP A 48 -8.24 13.81 0.82
CA ASP A 48 -9.18 12.70 0.63
C ASP A 48 -10.27 13.05 -0.39
N ARG A 49 -11.20 12.10 -0.58
CA ARG A 49 -12.29 12.21 -1.55
C ARG A 49 -13.26 13.37 -1.28
N ASP A 50 -13.28 13.87 -0.04
CA ASP A 50 -14.14 14.95 0.41
C ASP A 50 -13.37 16.28 0.47
N GLY A 51 -12.09 16.28 0.08
CA GLY A 51 -11.21 17.44 0.11
C GLY A 51 -10.64 17.75 1.50
N ASN A 52 -10.65 16.81 2.44
CA ASN A 52 -10.00 16.99 3.74
C ASN A 52 -8.53 16.60 3.66
N PRO A 53 -7.62 17.40 4.24
CA PRO A 53 -6.20 17.03 4.29
C PRO A 53 -5.97 15.88 5.28
N LEU A 54 -4.96 15.06 5.01
CA LEU A 54 -4.48 14.06 5.97
C LEU A 54 -4.12 14.71 7.31
N ALA A 55 -4.64 14.12 8.40
CA ALA A 55 -4.23 14.50 9.74
C ALA A 55 -2.77 14.11 10.00
N GLU A 56 -2.10 14.83 10.88
CA GLU A 56 -0.69 14.60 11.20
C GLU A 56 -0.39 13.16 11.63
N HIS A 57 -1.32 12.47 12.30
CA HIS A 57 -1.13 11.07 12.71
C HIS A 57 -1.23 10.06 11.58
N GLN A 58 -1.76 10.46 10.43
CA GLN A 58 -1.85 9.64 9.23
C GLN A 58 -0.61 9.79 8.34
N LYS A 59 0.34 10.67 8.70
CA LYS A 59 1.56 10.93 7.93
C LYS A 59 2.73 10.15 8.51
N GLN A 60 3.56 9.55 7.66
CA GLN A 60 4.81 8.93 8.07
C GLN A 60 5.71 9.95 8.77
N ARG A 61 6.36 9.54 9.86
CA ARG A 61 7.27 10.39 10.64
C ARG A 61 8.61 9.73 10.85
N SER A 62 9.64 10.55 10.94
CA SER A 62 11.00 10.12 11.27
C SER A 62 11.61 11.07 12.31
N LYS A 63 12.43 10.50 13.20
CA LYS A 63 13.26 11.30 14.12
C LYS A 63 14.53 11.82 13.43
N ALA A 64 14.91 11.24 12.30
CA ALA A 64 16.17 11.50 11.63
C ALA A 64 16.04 12.44 10.42
N THR A 65 14.85 12.58 9.84
CA THR A 65 14.62 13.40 8.65
C THR A 65 13.19 13.93 8.60
N ARG A 66 12.93 14.85 7.66
CA ARG A 66 11.60 15.28 7.27
C ARG A 66 11.30 14.76 5.87
N PHE A 67 10.08 14.26 5.67
CA PHE A 67 9.64 13.79 4.37
C PHE A 67 9.03 14.94 3.57
N GLN A 68 9.16 14.86 2.25
CA GLN A 68 8.33 15.65 1.35
C GLN A 68 6.93 15.07 1.37
N GLU A 69 5.95 15.83 1.85
CA GLU A 69 4.56 15.38 1.99
C GLU A 69 3.79 15.47 0.67
N SER A 70 4.31 14.83 -0.38
CA SER A 70 3.64 14.69 -1.67
C SER A 70 3.54 13.23 -2.07
N ASN A 71 2.51 12.91 -2.87
CA ASN A 71 2.22 11.56 -3.36
C ASN A 71 2.22 10.48 -2.24
N PRO A 72 1.42 10.65 -1.18
CA PRO A 72 1.32 9.70 -0.08
C PRO A 72 0.91 8.29 -0.56
N LEU A 73 1.64 7.28 -0.08
CA LEU A 73 1.54 5.89 -0.52
C LEU A 73 0.70 5.04 0.45
N VAL A 74 -0.17 4.19 -0.09
CA VAL A 74 -1.09 3.32 0.68
C VAL A 74 -0.47 1.97 1.06
N GLY A 75 0.71 1.64 0.52
CA GLY A 75 1.41 0.38 0.75
C GLY A 75 2.50 0.44 1.85
N PRO A 76 3.45 -0.51 1.84
CA PRO A 76 3.70 -1.52 0.80
C PRO A 76 2.77 -2.73 0.88
N ILE A 77 2.47 -3.33 -0.28
CA ILE A 77 1.82 -4.63 -0.40
C ILE A 77 2.90 -5.66 -0.70
N TRP A 78 2.96 -6.72 0.11
CA TRP A 78 3.89 -7.83 -0.05
C TRP A 78 3.21 -8.98 -0.78
N ILE A 79 3.87 -9.51 -1.82
CA ILE A 79 3.40 -10.67 -2.56
C ILE A 79 4.25 -11.86 -2.13
N GLU A 80 3.64 -12.85 -1.48
CA GLU A 80 4.36 -13.94 -0.83
C GLU A 80 5.24 -14.75 -1.80
N GLU A 81 4.80 -14.91 -3.05
CA GLU A 81 5.52 -15.67 -4.07
C GLU A 81 6.60 -14.86 -4.82
N ALA A 82 6.63 -13.52 -4.70
CA ALA A 82 7.52 -12.68 -5.50
C ALA A 82 8.99 -12.75 -5.05
N GLN A 83 9.90 -12.84 -6.01
CA GLN A 83 11.35 -12.91 -5.82
C GLN A 83 12.09 -11.91 -6.73
N PRO A 84 13.35 -11.54 -6.43
CA PRO A 84 14.15 -10.71 -7.31
C PRO A 84 14.28 -11.31 -8.72
N GLY A 85 13.94 -10.53 -9.74
CA GLY A 85 13.90 -10.97 -11.13
C GLY A 85 12.50 -11.27 -11.67
N ASP A 86 11.50 -11.39 -10.79
CA ASP A 86 10.10 -11.54 -11.20
C ASP A 86 9.50 -10.23 -11.74
N LEU A 87 8.46 -10.39 -12.57
CA LEU A 87 7.62 -9.30 -13.03
C LEU A 87 6.29 -9.31 -12.26
N LEU A 88 5.90 -8.17 -11.71
CA LEU A 88 4.55 -7.95 -11.19
C LEU A 88 3.66 -7.39 -12.31
N LYS A 89 2.47 -7.96 -12.46
CA LYS A 89 1.47 -7.58 -13.47
C LYS A 89 0.24 -6.96 -12.82
#